data_AF-L8WEV6-F1
#
_entry.id   AF-L8WEV6-F1
#
_cell.length_a   1.000
_cell.length_b   1.000
_cell.length_c   1.000
_cell.angle_alpha   90.00
_cell.angle_beta   90.00
_cell.angle_gamma   90.00
#
_symmetry.space_group_name_H-M   'P 1'
#
loop_
_entity.id
_entity.type
_entity.pdbx_description
1 polymer ?
#
loop_
_entity_poly.entity_id
_entity_poly.type
_entity_poly.pdbx_seq_one_letter_code
_entity_poly.pdbx_strand_id
1 'polypeptide(L)'
;MQLRETLLVQKLQKDLAGLMKSGKSLYQAWMFHLSDGIQAAAVAFGERVSSDEMFRLVKSTSGGTSKILTTLLHVSLLQILTTTPTLLASGLITPSQHNAARERLESLVREELGPQALHVVDAWGLPSQVLRETPAASVGGNGGWDVFNMGDNKGEVVGSAGRAGREEWKAKL
;
A
#
# COMPACT_ATOMS: atom_id res chain seq x y z
N MET A 1 11.79 11.13 3.24
CA MET A 1 10.48 11.34 3.92
C MET A 1 10.47 12.60 4.78
N GLN A 2 11.46 12.83 5.65
CA GLN A 2 11.52 14.01 6.53
C GLN A 2 11.39 15.37 5.82
N LEU A 3 12.02 15.52 4.65
CA LEU A 3 11.89 16.75 3.86
C LEU A 3 10.46 17.01 3.38
N ARG A 4 9.74 15.98 2.91
CA ARG A 4 8.33 16.08 2.48
C ARG A 4 7.44 16.54 3.64
N GLU A 5 7.55 15.89 4.79
CA GLU A 5 6.80 16.26 6.00
C GLU A 5 7.07 17.72 6.38
N THR A 6 8.34 18.10 6.46
CA THR A 6 8.74 19.46 6.84
C THR A 6 8.11 20.50 5.93
N LEU A 7 8.16 20.30 4.61
CA LEU A 7 7.56 21.22 3.65
C LEU A 7 6.03 21.32 3.78
N LEU A 8 5.36 20.19 3.98
CA LEU A 8 3.89 20.17 4.14
C LEU A 8 3.46 20.87 5.43
N VAL A 9 4.18 20.65 6.53
CA VAL A 9 3.93 21.33 7.82
C VAL A 9 4.19 22.84 7.71
N GLN A 10 5.29 23.24 7.08
CA GLN A 10 5.60 24.66 6.86
C GLN A 10 4.53 25.35 5.99
N LYS A 11 4.08 24.68 4.92
CA LYS A 11 2.99 25.17 4.08
C LYS A 11 1.71 25.34 4.88
N LEU A 12 1.32 24.33 5.66
CA LEU A 12 0.15 24.39 6.55
C LEU A 12 0.21 25.55 7.54
N GLN A 13 1.36 25.74 8.20
CA GLN A 13 1.55 26.84 9.14
C GLN A 13 1.36 28.20 8.46
N LYS A 14 1.94 28.38 7.26
CA LYS A 14 1.80 29.61 6.48
C LYS A 14 0.34 29.85 6.07
N ASP A 15 -0.32 28.82 5.54
CA ASP A 15 -1.70 28.93 5.04
C ASP A 15 -2.69 29.20 6.20
N LEU A 16 -2.51 28.53 7.34
CA LEU A 16 -3.30 28.76 8.55
C LEU A 16 -3.12 30.20 9.05
N ALA A 17 -1.88 30.70 9.14
CA ALA A 17 -1.62 32.07 9.55
C ALA A 17 -2.28 33.09 8.60
N GLY A 18 -2.28 32.80 7.29
CA GLY A 18 -2.97 33.63 6.29
C GLY A 18 -4.48 33.67 6.49
N LEU A 19 -5.11 32.51 6.74
CA LEU A 19 -6.56 32.41 6.96
C LEU A 19 -6.99 33.06 8.28
N MET A 20 -6.19 32.93 9.34
CA MET A 20 -6.48 33.59 10.61
C MET A 20 -6.37 35.11 10.48
N LYS A 21 -5.38 35.62 9.74
CA LYS A 21 -5.26 37.06 9.44
C LYS A 21 -6.42 37.60 8.62
N SER A 22 -7.05 36.78 7.78
CA SER A 22 -8.27 37.17 7.03
C SER A 22 -9.57 37.03 7.83
N GLY A 23 -9.46 36.78 9.15
CA GLY A 23 -10.60 36.74 10.06
C GLY A 23 -11.31 35.39 10.14
N LYS A 24 -10.78 34.33 9.51
CA LYS A 24 -11.32 32.98 9.69
C LYS A 24 -10.94 32.46 11.08
N SER A 25 -11.91 31.86 11.76
CA SER A 25 -11.64 31.09 12.98
C SER A 25 -10.76 29.87 12.67
N LEU A 26 -10.06 29.36 13.68
CA LEU A 26 -9.30 28.11 13.57
C LEU A 26 -10.17 26.97 13.03
N TYR A 27 -11.39 26.82 13.54
CA TYR A 27 -12.33 25.80 13.08
C TYR A 27 -12.62 25.94 11.58
N GLN A 28 -12.91 27.15 11.09
CA GLN A 28 -13.19 27.36 9.68
C GLN A 28 -11.96 27.07 8.79
N ALA A 29 -10.79 27.55 9.20
CA ALA A 29 -9.54 27.29 8.49
C ALA A 29 -9.26 25.78 8.41
N TRP A 30 -9.34 25.10 9.55
CA TRP A 30 -9.10 23.67 9.66
C TRP A 30 -10.09 22.85 8.83
N MET A 31 -11.39 23.06 9.05
CA MET A 31 -12.43 22.21 8.48
C MET A 31 -12.71 22.47 7.00
N PHE A 32 -12.63 23.72 6.54
CA PHE A 32 -13.12 24.08 5.19
C PHE A 32 -12.03 24.46 4.20
N HIS A 33 -10.81 24.76 4.67
CA HIS A 33 -9.76 25.29 3.79
C HIS A 33 -8.49 24.45 3.79
N LEU A 34 -8.17 23.77 4.90
CA LEU A 34 -6.88 23.11 5.08
C LEU A 34 -6.96 21.59 5.17
N SER A 35 -8.15 20.98 5.06
CA SER A 35 -8.35 19.53 5.23
C SER A 35 -7.36 18.68 4.43
N ASP A 36 -7.22 18.95 3.12
CA ASP A 36 -6.29 18.19 2.25
C ASP A 36 -4.84 18.34 2.68
N GLY A 37 -4.44 19.56 3.06
CA GLY A 37 -3.10 19.83 3.56
C GLY A 37 -2.83 19.09 4.86
N ILE A 38 -3.79 19.09 5.79
CA ILE A 38 -3.71 18.42 7.09
C ILE A 38 -3.56 16.91 6.88
N GLN A 39 -4.40 16.31 6.02
CA GLN A 39 -4.32 14.89 5.70
C GLN A 39 -3.00 14.53 5.03
N ALA A 40 -2.54 15.34 4.06
CA ALA A 40 -1.26 15.12 3.39
C ALA A 40 -0.07 15.19 4.35
N ALA A 41 -0.08 16.14 5.29
CA ALA A 41 0.96 16.26 6.32
C ALA A 41 0.90 15.10 7.32
N ALA A 42 -0.29 14.67 7.74
CA ALA A 42 -0.47 13.52 8.62
C ALA A 42 0.04 12.23 7.98
N VAL A 43 -0.28 12.00 6.70
CA VAL A 43 0.24 10.85 5.93
C VAL A 43 1.76 10.91 5.83
N ALA A 44 2.33 12.06 5.47
CA ALA A 44 3.79 12.22 5.38
C ALA A 44 4.51 11.96 6.72
N PHE A 45 3.91 12.38 7.83
CA PHE A 45 4.40 12.08 9.19
C PHE A 45 4.34 10.56 9.47
N GLY A 46 3.20 9.92 9.20
CA GLY A 46 3.04 8.47 9.42
C GLY A 46 4.01 7.64 8.58
N GLU A 47 4.18 7.99 7.30
CA GLU A 47 5.17 7.38 6.41
C GLU A 47 6.60 7.55 6.95
N ARG A 48 6.98 8.75 7.42
CA ARG A 48 8.31 8.96 8.03
C ARG A 48 8.49 8.08 9.26
N VAL A 49 7.55 8.13 10.21
CA VAL A 49 7.67 7.37 11.47
C VAL A 49 7.78 5.88 11.20
N SER A 50 6.97 5.36 10.28
CA SER A 50 7.00 3.94 9.89
C SER A 50 8.31 3.56 9.22
N SER A 51 8.82 4.43 8.33
CA SER A 51 10.11 4.23 7.65
C SER A 51 11.29 4.26 8.63
N ASP A 52 11.28 5.21 9.58
CA ASP A 52 12.33 5.36 10.59
C ASP A 52 12.39 4.13 11.50
N GLU A 53 11.24 3.59 11.90
CA GLU A 53 11.18 2.38 12.72
C GLU A 53 11.64 1.14 11.94
N MET A 54 11.16 0.96 10.71
CA MET A 54 11.63 -0.13 9.85
C MET A 54 13.13 -0.07 9.62
N PHE A 55 13.70 1.12 9.47
CA PHE A 55 15.14 1.30 9.33
C PHE A 55 15.91 0.88 10.60
N ARG A 56 15.38 1.16 11.81
CA ARG A 56 15.96 0.66 13.07
C ARG A 56 15.90 -0.86 13.16
N LEU A 57 14.77 -1.46 12.76
CA LEU A 57 14.60 -2.92 12.75
C LEU A 57 15.56 -3.61 11.79
N VAL A 58 15.71 -3.08 10.57
CA VAL A 58 16.70 -3.57 9.58
C VAL A 58 18.11 -3.55 10.15
N LYS A 59 18.49 -2.47 10.85
CA LYS A 59 19.83 -2.32 11.46
C LYS A 59 20.09 -3.25 12.64
N SER A 60 19.05 -3.58 13.40
CA SER A 60 19.15 -4.44 14.59
C SER A 60 18.95 -5.93 14.29
N THR A 61 18.48 -6.26 13.09
CA THR A 61 18.28 -7.64 12.63
C THR A 61 19.47 -8.10 11.79
N SER A 62 19.80 -9.39 11.83
CA SER A 62 20.88 -10.00 11.05
C SER A 62 20.38 -11.15 10.17
N GLY A 63 21.27 -11.69 9.34
CA GLY A 63 20.97 -12.86 8.50
C GLY A 63 19.92 -12.61 7.41
N GLY A 64 19.20 -13.68 7.03
CA GLY A 64 18.18 -13.64 5.97
C GLY A 64 17.04 -12.67 6.28
N THR A 65 16.64 -12.55 7.56
CA THR A 65 15.58 -11.64 8.00
C THR A 65 15.94 -10.17 7.72
N SER A 66 17.18 -9.77 7.96
CA SER A 66 17.64 -8.41 7.64
C SER A 66 17.55 -8.10 6.15
N LYS A 67 17.88 -9.08 5.29
CA LYS A 67 17.79 -8.94 3.83
C LYS A 67 16.35 -8.71 3.37
N ILE A 68 15.41 -9.55 3.79
CA ILE A 68 14.00 -9.39 3.37
C ILE A 68 13.38 -8.12 3.94
N LEU A 69 13.68 -7.75 5.19
CA LEU A 69 13.22 -6.48 5.77
C LEU A 69 13.79 -5.27 5.01
N THR A 70 15.04 -5.34 4.55
CA THR A 70 15.65 -4.30 3.70
C THR A 70 14.91 -4.19 2.37
N THR A 71 14.59 -5.32 1.73
CA THR A 71 13.82 -5.34 0.48
C THR A 71 12.43 -4.73 0.68
N LEU A 72 11.71 -5.10 1.74
CA LEU A 72 10.39 -4.56 2.05
C LEU A 72 10.42 -3.05 2.32
N LEU A 73 11.42 -2.57 3.09
CA LEU A 73 11.62 -1.14 3.32
C LEU A 73 11.89 -0.40 2.00
N HIS A 74 12.75 -0.95 1.13
CA HIS A 74 13.08 -0.33 -0.15
C HIS A 74 11.87 -0.25 -1.07
N VAL A 75 11.10 -1.34 -1.19
CA VAL A 75 9.84 -1.38 -1.96
C VAL A 75 8.85 -0.35 -1.42
N SER A 76 8.67 -0.26 -0.10
CA SER A 76 7.77 0.72 0.52
C SER A 76 8.17 2.17 0.21
N LEU A 77 9.46 2.50 0.33
CA LEU A 77 9.97 3.84 0.04
C LEU A 77 9.81 4.21 -1.44
N LEU A 78 10.12 3.28 -2.35
CA LEU A 78 9.94 3.50 -3.78
C LEU A 78 8.47 3.64 -4.16
N GLN A 79 7.58 2.85 -3.55
CA GLN A 79 6.14 2.98 -3.73
C GLN A 79 5.65 4.38 -3.33
N ILE A 80 6.13 4.93 -2.20
CA ILE A 80 5.79 6.30 -1.79
C ILE A 80 6.27 7.32 -2.83
N LEU A 81 7.50 7.16 -3.34
CA LEU A 81 8.05 8.04 -4.38
C LEU A 81 7.25 7.99 -5.68
N THR A 82 6.74 6.83 -6.07
CA THR A 82 6.03 6.65 -7.34
C THR A 82 4.55 7.02 -7.28
N THR A 83 3.91 6.88 -6.10
CA THR A 83 2.47 7.09 -5.91
C THR A 83 2.09 8.39 -5.22
N THR A 84 3.06 9.26 -4.90
CA THR A 84 2.80 10.58 -4.31
C THR A 84 3.06 11.70 -5.34
N PRO A 85 2.03 12.17 -6.08
CA PRO A 85 2.20 13.23 -7.09
C PRO A 85 2.74 14.54 -6.53
N THR A 86 2.48 14.83 -5.24
CA THR A 86 2.93 16.08 -4.61
C THR A 86 4.44 16.19 -4.53
N LEU A 87 5.18 15.08 -4.59
CA LEU A 87 6.65 15.10 -4.62
C LEU A 87 7.17 15.71 -5.93
N LEU A 88 6.55 15.38 -7.06
CA LEU A 88 6.85 16.00 -8.35
C LEU A 88 6.37 17.46 -8.38
N ALA A 89 5.14 17.71 -7.94
CA ALA A 89 4.56 19.05 -7.95
C ALA A 89 5.35 20.06 -7.08
N SER A 90 6.00 19.60 -6.02
CA SER A 90 6.86 20.43 -5.14
C SER A 90 8.32 20.48 -5.57
N GLY A 91 8.71 19.76 -6.64
CA GLY A 91 10.10 19.69 -7.10
C GLY A 91 11.02 18.91 -6.16
N LEU A 92 10.48 18.14 -5.23
CA LEU A 92 11.25 17.29 -4.31
C LEU A 92 11.96 16.14 -5.02
N ILE A 93 11.37 15.69 -6.11
CA ILE A 93 11.98 14.75 -7.05
C ILE A 93 11.77 15.27 -8.47
N THR A 94 12.69 14.92 -9.37
CA THR A 94 12.55 15.17 -10.80
C THR A 94 11.77 14.04 -11.48
N PRO A 95 11.20 14.26 -12.68
CA PRO A 95 10.59 13.19 -13.47
C PRO A 95 11.55 12.02 -13.75
N SER A 96 12.84 12.31 -13.95
CA SER A 96 13.87 11.30 -14.13
C SER A 96 14.05 10.43 -12.87
N GLN A 97 14.11 11.05 -11.69
CA GLN A 97 14.18 10.33 -10.41
C GLN A 97 12.92 9.49 -10.14
N HIS A 98 11.74 9.99 -10.49
CA HIS A 98 10.48 9.24 -10.39
C HIS A 98 10.49 8.00 -11.29
N ASN A 99 10.89 8.16 -12.56
CA ASN A 99 11.00 7.03 -13.49
C ASN A 99 12.03 5.99 -13.03
N ALA A 100 13.20 6.43 -12.57
CA ALA A 100 14.21 5.53 -12.02
C ALA A 100 13.70 4.79 -10.76
N ALA A 101 12.95 5.47 -9.90
CA ALA A 101 12.32 4.84 -8.73
C ALA A 101 11.29 3.78 -9.15
N ARG A 102 10.49 4.06 -10.19
CA ARG A 102 9.52 3.12 -10.76
C ARG A 102 10.20 1.88 -11.33
N GLU A 103 11.22 2.06 -12.17
CA GLU A 103 11.98 0.94 -12.74
C GLU A 103 12.64 0.09 -11.66
N ARG A 104 13.22 0.74 -10.64
CA ARG A 104 13.82 0.03 -9.50
C ARG A 104 12.79 -0.74 -8.69
N LEU A 105 11.61 -0.17 -8.47
CA LEU A 105 10.51 -0.83 -7.78
C LEU A 105 10.08 -2.09 -8.53
N GLU A 106 9.87 -1.98 -9.84
CA GLU A 106 9.46 -3.09 -10.70
C GLU A 106 10.50 -4.22 -10.73
N SER A 107 11.78 -3.89 -10.80
CA SER A 107 12.88 -4.87 -10.73
C SER A 107 12.93 -5.56 -9.36
N LEU A 108 12.90 -4.80 -8.25
CA LEU A 108 12.91 -5.37 -6.89
C LEU A 108 11.71 -6.29 -6.64
N VAL A 109 10.52 -5.91 -7.08
CA VAL A 109 9.33 -6.76 -6.93
C VAL A 109 9.48 -8.05 -7.72
N ARG A 110 9.97 -7.97 -8.96
CA ARG A 110 10.11 -9.14 -9.85
C ARG A 110 11.21 -10.09 -9.41
N GLU A 111 12.37 -9.56 -9.07
CA GLU A 111 13.61 -10.33 -8.87
C GLU A 111 13.80 -10.76 -7.41
N GLU A 112 13.41 -9.91 -6.46
CA GLU A 112 13.73 -10.13 -5.05
C GLU A 112 12.49 -10.51 -4.25
N LEU A 113 11.41 -9.71 -4.29
CA LEU A 113 10.23 -9.96 -3.45
C LEU A 113 9.36 -11.09 -3.98
N GLY A 114 9.13 -11.14 -5.29
CA GLY A 114 8.26 -12.12 -5.95
C GLY A 114 8.58 -13.58 -5.59
N PRO A 115 9.86 -14.02 -5.70
CA PRO A 115 10.25 -15.38 -5.34
C PRO A 115 9.98 -15.79 -3.89
N GLN A 116 9.86 -14.82 -2.98
CA GLN A 116 9.70 -15.06 -1.53
C GLN A 116 8.37 -14.48 -0.99
N ALA A 117 7.47 -14.03 -1.87
CA ALA A 117 6.22 -13.37 -1.48
C ALA A 117 5.33 -14.26 -0.59
N LEU A 118 5.19 -15.55 -0.95
CA LEU A 118 4.44 -16.51 -0.14
C LEU A 118 5.09 -16.73 1.24
N HIS A 119 6.42 -16.85 1.30
CA HIS A 119 7.13 -16.99 2.57
C HIS A 119 6.97 -15.77 3.49
N VAL A 120 6.91 -14.56 2.92
CA VAL A 120 6.65 -13.32 3.68
C VAL A 120 5.23 -13.34 4.25
N VAL A 121 4.23 -13.80 3.50
CA VAL A 121 2.85 -13.94 3.98
C VAL A 121 2.75 -15.03 5.05
N ASP A 122 3.36 -16.19 4.82
CA ASP A 122 3.38 -17.30 5.78
C ASP A 122 4.01 -16.90 7.12
N ALA A 123 5.02 -16.02 7.09
CA ALA A 123 5.69 -15.51 8.30
C ALA A 123 4.77 -14.72 9.23
N TRP A 124 3.60 -14.26 8.77
CA TRP A 124 2.60 -13.64 9.64
C TRP A 124 1.93 -14.64 10.58
N GLY A 125 2.07 -15.95 10.31
CA GLY A 125 1.52 -17.00 11.17
C GLY A 125 0.00 -16.97 11.27
N LEU A 126 -0.68 -16.52 10.21
CA LEU A 126 -2.13 -16.43 10.19
C LEU A 126 -2.76 -17.84 10.38
N PRO A 127 -3.69 -18.02 11.32
CA PRO A 127 -4.34 -19.32 11.53
C PRO A 127 -5.08 -19.80 10.28
N SER A 128 -5.00 -21.09 9.96
CA SER A 128 -5.65 -21.69 8.79
C SER A 128 -7.18 -21.54 8.79
N GLN A 129 -7.79 -21.34 9.95
CA GLN A 129 -9.21 -21.00 10.09
C GLN A 129 -9.54 -19.67 9.39
N VAL A 130 -8.67 -18.66 9.53
CA VAL A 130 -8.86 -17.32 8.91
C VAL A 130 -8.75 -17.41 7.38
N LEU A 131 -7.84 -18.26 6.88
CA LEU A 131 -7.66 -18.46 5.44
C LEU A 131 -8.80 -19.28 4.80
N ARG A 132 -9.39 -20.23 5.54
CA ARG A 132 -10.54 -21.04 5.07
C ARG A 132 -11.78 -20.22 4.76
N GLU A 133 -11.98 -19.11 5.46
CA GLU A 133 -13.10 -18.19 5.20
C GLU A 133 -12.85 -17.28 3.99
N THR A 134 -11.64 -17.33 3.40
CA THR A 134 -11.24 -16.53 2.24
C THR A 134 -10.99 -17.46 1.04
N PRO A 135 -11.98 -17.72 0.17
CA PRO A 135 -11.85 -18.65 -0.95
C PRO A 135 -10.62 -18.36 -1.83
N ALA A 136 -10.37 -17.08 -2.12
CA ALA A 136 -9.22 -16.62 -2.90
C ALA A 136 -7.84 -16.79 -2.22
N ALA A 137 -7.80 -17.16 -0.94
CA ALA A 137 -6.56 -17.43 -0.19
C ALA A 137 -6.34 -18.93 0.09
N SER A 138 -7.28 -19.79 -0.32
CA SER A 138 -7.16 -21.24 -0.17
C SER A 138 -6.52 -21.87 -1.41
N VAL A 139 -5.61 -22.83 -1.21
CA VAL A 139 -5.04 -23.69 -2.26
C VAL A 139 -5.75 -25.05 -2.16
N GLY A 140 -6.36 -25.48 -3.26
CA GLY A 140 -7.20 -26.68 -3.29
C GLY A 140 -8.53 -26.53 -2.55
N GLY A 141 -9.41 -27.53 -2.71
CA GLY A 141 -10.75 -27.53 -2.12
C GLY A 141 -11.80 -26.81 -2.98
N ASN A 142 -12.99 -26.64 -2.40
CA ASN A 142 -14.15 -26.13 -3.12
C ASN A 142 -14.14 -24.59 -3.18
N GLY A 143 -13.36 -24.01 -4.08
CA GLY A 143 -13.24 -22.56 -4.27
C GLY A 143 -11.84 -21.97 -4.07
N GLY A 144 -10.79 -22.80 -4.03
CA GLY A 144 -9.40 -22.34 -4.00
C GLY A 144 -9.03 -21.50 -5.22
N TRP A 145 -8.09 -20.57 -5.07
CA TRP A 145 -7.66 -19.66 -6.14
C TRP A 145 -7.07 -20.41 -7.35
N ASP A 146 -6.35 -21.49 -7.08
CA ASP A 146 -5.84 -22.42 -8.09
C ASP A 146 -6.98 -23.08 -8.88
N VAL A 147 -8.06 -23.47 -8.20
CA VAL A 147 -9.26 -24.07 -8.81
C VAL A 147 -10.07 -23.04 -9.60
N PHE A 148 -10.25 -21.84 -9.04
CA PHE A 148 -11.00 -20.73 -9.64
C PHE A 148 -10.37 -20.19 -10.94
N ASN A 149 -9.05 -20.30 -11.08
CA ASN A 149 -8.34 -19.87 -12.30
C ASN A 149 -8.08 -21.00 -13.30
N MET A 150 -8.59 -22.22 -13.07
CA MET A 150 -8.48 -23.29 -14.07
C MET A 150 -9.38 -23.06 -15.29
N GLY A 151 -10.35 -22.15 -15.21
CA GLY A 151 -11.23 -21.78 -16.32
C GLY A 151 -11.20 -20.27 -16.60
N ASP A 152 -11.44 -19.89 -17.86
CA ASP A 152 -11.68 -18.50 -18.22
C ASP A 152 -13.01 -18.03 -17.59
N ASN A 153 -12.92 -17.09 -16.66
CA ASN A 153 -14.07 -16.55 -15.93
C ASN A 153 -14.95 -15.62 -16.77
N LYS A 154 -14.64 -15.43 -18.07
CA LYS A 154 -15.44 -14.77 -19.12
C LYS A 154 -16.16 -13.48 -18.71
N GLY A 155 -15.60 -12.75 -17.74
CA GLY A 155 -16.14 -11.48 -17.27
C GLY A 155 -17.53 -11.56 -16.64
N GLU A 156 -17.93 -12.69 -16.05
CA GLU A 156 -19.29 -12.82 -15.51
C GLU A 156 -19.53 -11.89 -14.30
N VAL A 157 -20.25 -10.79 -14.55
CA VAL A 157 -20.85 -9.95 -13.51
C VAL A 157 -22.05 -10.71 -12.97
N VAL A 158 -22.04 -11.01 -11.66
CA VAL A 158 -23.06 -11.79 -10.93
C VAL A 158 -24.48 -11.52 -11.46
N GLY A 159 -24.96 -12.44 -12.30
CA GLY A 159 -26.25 -12.40 -12.98
C GLY A 159 -26.83 -13.80 -13.08
N SER A 160 -28.11 -13.90 -13.38
CA SER A 160 -29.02 -15.05 -13.19
C SER A 160 -28.57 -16.45 -13.68
N ALA A 161 -27.47 -16.58 -14.42
CA ALA A 161 -26.85 -17.86 -14.78
C ALA A 161 -26.31 -18.64 -13.57
N GLY A 162 -25.98 -17.96 -12.46
CA GLY A 162 -25.46 -18.59 -11.24
C GLY A 162 -26.46 -19.45 -10.45
N ARG A 163 -27.71 -19.62 -10.90
CA ARG A 163 -28.67 -20.55 -10.26
C ARG A 163 -28.75 -21.92 -10.93
N ALA A 164 -28.53 -22.01 -12.24
CA ALA A 164 -28.64 -23.29 -12.95
C ALA A 164 -27.43 -24.21 -12.69
N GLY A 165 -26.21 -23.67 -12.62
CA GLY A 165 -25.00 -24.46 -12.36
C GLY A 165 -24.87 -24.99 -10.92
N ARG A 166 -25.69 -24.51 -9.97
CA ARG A 166 -25.69 -24.99 -8.58
C ARG A 166 -26.47 -26.30 -8.39
N GLU A 167 -27.43 -26.60 -9.26
CA GLU A 167 -28.17 -27.87 -9.22
C GLU A 167 -27.30 -29.03 -9.71
N GLU A 168 -26.47 -28.80 -10.73
CA GLU A 168 -25.55 -29.81 -11.26
C GLU A 168 -24.45 -30.21 -10.27
N TRP A 169 -24.06 -29.28 -9.39
CA TRP A 169 -23.06 -29.50 -8.35
C TRP A 169 -23.59 -30.33 -7.17
N LYS A 170 -24.90 -30.27 -6.88
CA LYS A 170 -25.53 -31.07 -5.82
C LYS A 170 -25.81 -32.52 -6.23
N ALA A 171 -25.88 -32.81 -7.53
CA ALA A 171 -26.20 -34.14 -8.05
C ALA A 171 -25.00 -35.11 -8.10
N LYS A 172 -23.80 -34.68 -7.69
CA LYS A 172 -22.57 -35.48 -7.68
C LYS A 172 -21.99 -35.72 -6.28
N LEU A 173 -22.78 -35.49 -5.24
CA LEU A 173 -22.55 -36.02 -3.88
C LEU A 173 -23.40 -37.28 -3.68
#